data_AF-A0A532E1I9-F1
#
_entry.id   AF-A0A532E1I9-F1
#
_cell.length_a   1.000
_cell.length_b   1.000
_cell.length_c   1.000
_cell.angle_alpha   90.00
_cell.angle_beta   90.00
_cell.angle_gamma   90.00
#
_symmetry.space_group_name_H-M   'P 1'
#
loop_
_entity.id
_entity.type
_entity.pdbx_description
1 polymer ?
#
loop_
_entity_poly.entity_id
_entity_poly.type
_entity_poly.pdbx_seq_one_letter_code
_entity_poly.pdbx_strand_id
1 'polypeptide(L)' 'VKAALDAGLPILADDVAVSLAIPSWAKFSFPQEAVGAEDA' A
#
# COMPACT_ATOMS: atom_id res chain seq x y z
N VAL A 1 -4.28 -2.67 1.64
CA VAL A 1 -2.84 -2.70 1.25
C VAL A 1 -1.92 -2.25 2.39
N LYS A 2 -1.96 -1.00 2.88
CA LYS A 2 -1.05 -0.52 3.94
C LYS A 2 -1.05 -1.37 5.21
N ALA A 3 -2.22 -1.79 5.69
CA ALA A 3 -2.32 -2.66 6.87
C ALA A 3 -1.66 -4.05 6.68
N ALA A 4 -1.78 -4.64 5.49
CA ALA A 4 -1.13 -5.92 5.16
C ALA A 4 0.40 -5.76 5.12
N LEU A 5 0.88 -4.66 4.52
CA LEU A 5 2.29 -4.31 4.51
C LEU A 5 2.86 -4.13 5.94
N ASP A 6 2.16 -3.38 6.79
CA ASP A 6 2.53 -3.16 8.20
C ASP A 6 2.53 -4.47 9.01
N ALA A 7 1.58 -5.36 8.73
CA ALA A 7 1.48 -6.67 9.37
C ALA A 7 2.46 -7.72 8.80
N GLY A 8 3.27 -7.36 7.79
CA GLY A 8 4.17 -8.30 7.11
C GLY A 8 3.46 -9.40 6.32
N LEU A 9 2.17 -9.19 6.01
CA LEU A 9 1.37 -10.14 5.25
C LEU A 9 1.66 -9.99 3.75
N PRO A 10 1.68 -11.09 2.99
CA PRO A 10 1.89 -11.04 1.55
C PRO A 10 0.77 -10.25 0.88
N ILE A 11 1.16 -9.37 -0.05
CA ILE A 11 0.21 -8.65 -0.90
C ILE A 11 0.11 -9.41 -2.21
N LEU A 12 -1.11 -9.78 -2.60
CA LEU A 12 -1.39 -10.56 -3.80
C LEU A 12 -2.11 -9.67 -4.83
N ALA A 13 -1.76 -9.83 -6.10
CA ALA A 13 -2.49 -9.32 -7.24
C ALA A 13 -2.95 -10.53 -8.06
N ASP A 14 -4.25 -10.82 -7.99
CA ASP A 14 -4.76 -12.16 -8.32
C ASP A 14 -4.03 -13.22 -7.46
N ASP A 15 -3.37 -14.22 -8.05
CA ASP A 15 -2.56 -15.21 -7.31
C ASP A 15 -1.05 -14.84 -7.20
N VAL A 16 -0.65 -13.67 -7.74
CA VAL A 16 0.78 -13.29 -7.82
C VAL A 16 1.18 -12.44 -6.62
N ALA A 17 2.19 -12.89 -5.87
CA ALA A 17 2.77 -12.10 -4.77
C ALA A 17 3.56 -10.90 -5.30
N VAL A 18 3.20 -9.70 -4.82
CA VAL A 18 3.82 -8.44 -5.19
C VAL A 18 4.49 -7.78 -3.98
N SER A 19 5.69 -7.24 -4.20
CA SER A 19 6.49 -6.56 -3.17
C SER A 19 6.74 -5.11 -3.56
N LEU A 20 6.55 -4.18 -2.62
CA LEU A 20 6.88 -2.76 -2.81
C LEU A 20 8.37 -2.55 -2.56
N ALA A 21 9.17 -2.47 -3.62
CA ALA A 21 10.56 -2.04 -3.53
C ALA A 21 10.62 -0.51 -3.40
N ILE A 22 10.51 0.00 -2.17
CA ILE A 22 10.74 1.42 -1.90
C ILE A 22 12.26 1.62 -1.71
N PRO A 23 12.96 2.30 -2.63
CA PRO A 23 14.37 2.60 -2.42
C PRO A 23 14.53 3.55 -1.23
N SER A 24 15.69 3.50 -0.56
CA SER A 24 15.95 4.22 0.70
C SER A 24 15.78 5.75 0.63
N TRP A 25 15.81 6.34 -0.56
CA TRP A 25 15.56 7.76 -0.81
C TRP A 25 14.09 8.08 -1.12
N ALA A 26 13.27 7.08 -1.44
CA ALA A 26 11.86 7.28 -1.76
C ALA A 26 11.02 7.22 -0.49
N LYS A 27 10.22 8.25 -0.27
CA LYS A 27 9.22 8.26 0.80
C LYS A 27 7.84 8.38 0.17
N PHE A 28 7.13 7.26 0.09
CA PHE A 28 5.72 7.24 -0.28
C PHE A 28 4.87 7.38 0.98
N SER A 29 4.06 8.43 1.04
CA SER A 29 3.06 8.61 2.10
C SER A 29 1.72 8.86 1.45
N PHE A 30 0.67 8.26 2.01
CA PHE A 30 -0.68 8.64 1.63
C PHE A 30 -0.94 10.07 2.11
N PRO A 31 -1.66 10.90 1.32
CA PRO A 31 -2.08 12.22 1.79
C PRO A 31 -2.96 12.03 3.03
N GLN A 32 -2.66 12.78 4.11
CA GLN A 32 -3.49 12.75 5.33
C GLN A 32 -4.91 13.29 5.07
N GLU A 33 -5.11 14.01 3.96
CA GLU A 33 -6.39 14.55 3.48
C GLU A 33 -7.06 13.70 2.38
N ALA A 34 -6.86 12.38 2.34
CA ALA A 34 -7.79 11.53 1.59
C ALA A 34 -9.06 11.26 2.44
N VAL A 35 -9.75 12.32 2.87
CA VAL A 35 -11.18 12.23 3.18
C VAL A 35 -11.90 12.63 1.90
N GLY A 36 -12.33 11.63 1.13
CA GLY A 36 -13.02 11.83 -0.13
C GLY A 36 -12.39 11.04 -1.26
N ALA A 37 -12.85 9.80 -1.42
CA ALA A 37 -13.67 9.46 -2.58
C ALA A 37 -13.75 7.93 -2.72
N GLU A 38 -14.65 7.29 -1.97
CA GLU A 38 -15.35 6.07 -2.40
C GLU A 38 -16.76 6.11 -1.79
N ASP A 39 -17.69 6.74 -2.50
CA ASP A 39 -19.13 6.47 -2.42
C ASP A 39 -19.44 5.57 -3.62
N ALA A 40 -19.70 4.29 -3.36
CA ALA A 40 -20.39 3.33 -4.24
C ALA A 40 -20.68 2.03 -3.46
#